data_AF-A0A3R9PF40-F1
#
_entry.id   AF-A0A3R9PF40-F1
#
_cell.length_a   1.000
_cell.length_b   1.000
_cell.length_c   1.000
_cell.angle_alpha   90.00
_cell.angle_beta   90.00
_cell.angle_gamma   90.00
#
_symmetry.space_group_name_H-M   'P 1'
#
loop_
_entity.id
_entity.type
_entity.pdbx_description
1 polymer ?
#
loop_
_entity_poly.entity_id
_entity_poly.type
_entity_poly.pdbx_seq_one_letter_code
_entity_poly.pdbx_strand_id
1 'polypeptide(L)'
;MRGRKVPVKWTTIRVPAEVRDAIKFTAKRMHFPMWQIVYQAVSYYRTAYLSHFEKNATDIGKVAWYIYKISASIGSFREKPTKENGELLQKTAMQLAERMDINIDLLKTAAVKYYHQQTEENRILLNDAGKDIVAQLLAKLDIIEKKSQQ
;
A
#
# COMPACT_ATOMS: atom_id res chain seq x y z
N MET A 1 -3.33 25.67 -10.33
CA MET A 1 -2.64 25.20 -11.56
C MET A 1 -3.15 23.80 -11.90
N ARG A 2 -3.82 23.59 -13.04
CA ARG A 2 -4.20 22.24 -13.50
C ARG A 2 -2.98 21.61 -14.16
N GLY A 3 -2.37 20.61 -13.52
CA GLY A 3 -1.21 19.91 -14.07
C GLY A 3 -1.51 19.33 -15.46
N ARG A 4 -0.58 19.51 -16.41
CA ARG A 4 -0.68 18.88 -17.74
C ARG A 4 -0.77 17.36 -17.54
N LYS A 5 -1.83 16.74 -18.06
CA LYS A 5 -1.92 15.28 -18.15
C LYS A 5 -0.88 14.80 -19.15
N VAL A 6 0.12 14.04 -18.69
CA VAL A 6 1.09 13.38 -19.57
C VAL A 6 0.37 12.22 -20.27
N PRO A 7 0.29 12.20 -21.62
CA PRO A 7 -0.39 11.13 -22.33
C PRO A 7 0.37 9.81 -22.16
N VAL A 8 -0.36 8.74 -21.87
CA VAL A 8 0.22 7.39 -21.78
C VAL A 8 0.62 6.93 -23.17
N LYS A 9 1.92 6.69 -23.38
CA LYS A 9 2.44 6.12 -24.63
C LYS A 9 2.28 4.60 -24.60
N TRP A 10 1.41 4.08 -25.45
CA TRP A 10 1.21 2.64 -25.60
C TRP A 10 2.28 2.04 -26.52
N THR A 11 2.67 0.80 -26.24
CA THR A 11 3.64 0.04 -27.04
C THR A 11 3.24 -1.43 -27.08
N THR A 12 3.77 -2.17 -28.06
CA THR A 12 3.56 -3.61 -28.20
C THR A 12 4.78 -4.36 -27.71
N ILE A 13 4.56 -5.45 -26.97
CA ILE A 13 5.59 -6.41 -26.61
C ILE A 13 5.38 -7.69 -27.41
N ARG A 14 6.48 -8.27 -27.91
CA ARG A 14 6.43 -9.59 -28.53
C ARG A 14 6.66 -10.64 -27.46
N VAL A 15 5.74 -11.60 -27.35
CA VAL A 15 5.81 -12.71 -26.40
C VAL A 15 5.38 -14.01 -27.11
N PRO A 16 5.83 -15.19 -26.65
CA PRO A 16 5.32 -16.46 -27.14
C PRO A 16 3.79 -16.57 -27.00
N ALA A 17 3.16 -17.37 -27.87
CA ALA A 17 1.70 -17.49 -27.94
C ALA A 17 1.10 -18.03 -26.63
N GLU A 18 1.80 -18.98 -26.01
CA GLU A 18 1.46 -19.62 -24.75
C GLU A 18 1.39 -18.58 -23.62
N VAL A 19 2.37 -17.68 -23.57
CA VAL A 19 2.45 -16.61 -22.56
C VAL A 19 1.31 -15.61 -22.77
N ARG A 20 1.06 -15.19 -24.02
CA ARG A 20 -0.08 -14.33 -24.35
C ARG A 20 -1.39 -14.94 -23.89
N ASP A 21 -1.59 -16.24 -24.13
CA ASP A 21 -2.84 -16.92 -23.82
C ASP A 21 -3.03 -17.09 -22.30
N ALA A 22 -1.96 -17.34 -21.54
CA ALA A 22 -1.98 -17.33 -20.08
C ALA A 22 -2.34 -15.93 -19.52
N ILE A 23 -1.76 -14.87 -20.07
CA ILE A 23 -2.08 -13.48 -19.70
C ILE A 23 -3.55 -13.19 -20.03
N LYS A 24 -4.02 -13.58 -21.22
CA LYS A 24 -5.40 -13.35 -21.68
C LYS A 24 -6.40 -14.10 -20.80
N PHE A 25 -6.12 -15.34 -20.44
CA PHE A 25 -6.95 -16.12 -19.53
C PHE A 25 -7.06 -15.45 -18.15
N THR A 26 -5.93 -15.04 -17.58
CA THR A 26 -5.89 -14.37 -16.27
C THR A 26 -6.62 -13.03 -16.29
N ALA A 27 -6.39 -12.24 -17.34
CA ALA A 27 -7.06 -10.96 -17.56
C ALA A 27 -8.59 -11.10 -17.61
N LYS A 28 -9.09 -12.12 -18.34
CA LYS A 28 -10.53 -12.44 -18.40
C LYS A 28 -11.09 -12.80 -17.03
N ARG A 29 -10.40 -13.68 -16.29
CA ARG A 29 -10.83 -14.14 -14.97
C ARG A 29 -10.88 -13.02 -13.93
N MET A 30 -9.93 -12.08 -13.99
CA MET A 30 -9.82 -10.97 -13.03
C MET A 30 -10.52 -9.68 -13.48
N HIS A 31 -11.15 -9.67 -14.66
CA HIS A 31 -11.74 -8.47 -15.28
C HIS A 31 -10.76 -7.28 -15.39
N PHE A 32 -9.47 -7.56 -15.61
CA PHE A 32 -8.45 -6.53 -15.82
C PHE A 32 -7.95 -6.53 -17.28
N PRO A 33 -7.55 -5.37 -17.83
CA PRO A 33 -6.81 -5.31 -19.08
C PRO A 33 -5.48 -6.08 -18.99
N MET A 34 -5.07 -6.71 -20.09
CA MET A 34 -3.87 -7.58 -20.14
C MET A 34 -2.59 -6.86 -19.65
N TRP A 35 -2.44 -5.56 -19.93
CA TRP A 35 -1.26 -4.81 -19.49
C TRP A 35 -1.16 -4.71 -17.96
N GLN A 36 -2.28 -4.66 -17.23
CA GLN A 36 -2.27 -4.64 -15.76
C GLN A 36 -1.79 -5.98 -15.19
N ILE A 37 -2.15 -7.09 -15.84
CA ILE A 37 -1.65 -8.41 -15.47
C ILE A 37 -0.14 -8.48 -15.67
N VAL A 38 0.38 -7.98 -16.80
CA VAL A 38 1.83 -7.91 -17.05
C VAL A 38 2.52 -7.02 -16.02
N TYR A 39 1.95 -5.85 -15.71
CA TYR A 39 2.48 -4.94 -14.71
C TYR A 39 2.55 -5.60 -13.33
N GLN A 40 1.49 -6.30 -12.91
CA GLN A 40 1.45 -7.03 -11.65
C GLN A 40 2.47 -8.16 -11.63
N ALA A 41 2.60 -8.92 -12.72
CA ALA A 41 3.59 -10.00 -12.83
C ALA A 41 5.03 -9.48 -12.73
N VAL A 42 5.35 -8.38 -13.42
CA VAL A 42 6.69 -7.76 -13.37
C VAL A 42 6.95 -7.17 -11.98
N SER A 43 5.96 -6.52 -11.38
CA SER A 43 6.08 -5.95 -10.03
C SER A 43 6.31 -7.06 -9.00
N TYR A 44 5.54 -8.14 -9.08
CA TYR A 44 5.72 -9.33 -8.25
C TYR A 44 7.10 -9.94 -8.46
N TYR A 45 7.53 -10.14 -9.71
CA TYR A 45 8.86 -10.67 -10.02
C TYR A 45 9.96 -9.80 -9.43
N ARG A 46 9.88 -8.47 -9.53
CA ARG A 46 10.86 -7.57 -8.92
C ARG A 46 10.92 -7.72 -7.41
N THR A 47 9.77 -7.74 -6.74
CA THR A 47 9.70 -7.95 -5.29
C THR A 47 10.23 -9.32 -4.89
N ALA A 48 9.85 -10.36 -5.63
CA ALA A 48 10.30 -11.73 -5.40
C ALA A 48 11.79 -11.93 -5.70
N TYR A 49 12.32 -11.28 -6.74
CA TYR A 49 13.74 -11.30 -7.09
C TYR A 49 14.57 -10.61 -6.00
N LEU A 50 14.14 -9.44 -5.52
CA LEU A 50 14.72 -8.79 -4.33
C LEU A 50 14.66 -9.73 -3.11
N SER A 51 13.56 -10.48 -2.96
CA SER A 51 13.40 -11.51 -1.91
C SER A 51 14.26 -12.75 -2.05
N HIS A 52 14.88 -12.95 -3.20
CA HIS A 52 15.77 -14.09 -3.40
C HIS A 52 17.19 -13.80 -2.91
N PHE A 53 17.58 -12.52 -2.79
CA PHE A 53 18.87 -12.10 -2.22
C PHE A 53 18.81 -11.88 -0.70
N GLU A 54 17.62 -11.63 -0.16
CA GLU A 54 17.37 -11.54 1.27
C GLU A 54 16.33 -12.57 1.66
N LYS A 55 16.67 -13.54 2.53
CA LYS A 55 15.79 -14.66 2.98
C LYS A 55 14.37 -14.23 3.44
N ASN A 56 14.10 -12.94 3.60
CA ASN A 56 12.88 -12.36 4.16
C ASN A 56 12.06 -11.47 3.21
N ALA A 57 12.38 -11.25 1.94
CA ALA A 57 11.66 -10.16 1.22
C ALA A 57 10.18 -10.44 0.84
N THR A 58 9.63 -11.61 1.17
CA THR A 58 8.17 -11.80 1.27
C THR A 58 7.57 -10.87 2.33
N ASP A 59 8.27 -10.68 3.45
CA ASP A 59 7.86 -9.78 4.54
C ASP A 59 8.09 -8.31 4.17
N ILE A 60 9.17 -7.99 3.43
CA ILE A 60 9.41 -6.64 2.89
C ILE A 60 8.27 -6.21 1.96
N GLY A 61 7.90 -7.06 0.99
CA GLY A 61 6.82 -6.76 0.07
C GLY A 61 5.48 -6.54 0.78
N LYS A 62 5.19 -7.35 1.81
CA LYS A 62 3.99 -7.22 2.64
C LYS A 62 4.01 -5.91 3.44
N VAL A 63 5.11 -5.59 4.11
CA VAL A 63 5.27 -4.35 4.89
C VAL A 63 5.13 -3.12 3.98
N ALA A 64 5.84 -3.10 2.84
CA ALA A 64 5.78 -2.00 1.88
C ALA A 64 4.35 -1.77 1.34
N TRP A 65 3.61 -2.84 1.05
CA TRP A 65 2.21 -2.75 0.63
C TRP A 65 1.31 -2.12 1.68
N TYR A 66 1.50 -2.49 2.95
CA TYR A 66 0.71 -1.96 4.05
C TYR A 66 1.09 -0.51 4.39
N ILE A 67 2.36 -0.13 4.29
CA ILE A 67 2.81 1.27 4.37
C ILE A 67 2.12 2.09 3.28
N TYR A 68 2.18 1.64 2.02
CA TYR A 68 1.53 2.35 0.91
C TYR A 68 0.02 2.52 1.14
N LYS A 69 -0.67 1.43 1.50
CA LYS A 69 -2.11 1.45 1.76
C LYS A 69 -2.51 2.47 2.82
N ILE A 70 -1.83 2.44 3.98
CA ILE A 70 -2.20 3.33 5.07
C ILE A 70 -1.85 4.78 4.76
N SER A 71 -0.70 5.05 4.15
CA SER A 71 -0.33 6.39 3.70
C SER A 71 -1.33 6.95 2.69
N ALA A 72 -1.80 6.12 1.73
CA ALA A 72 -2.82 6.51 0.77
C ALA A 72 -4.17 6.80 1.45
N SER A 73 -4.64 5.92 2.34
CA SER A 73 -5.90 6.14 3.08
C SER A 73 -5.85 7.39 3.95
N ILE A 74 -4.74 7.64 4.66
CA ILE A 74 -4.54 8.86 5.45
C ILE A 74 -4.53 10.09 4.54
N GLY A 75 -3.82 10.04 3.41
CA GLY A 75 -3.77 11.14 2.45
C GLY A 75 -5.15 11.53 1.93
N SER A 76 -5.95 10.55 1.49
CA SER A 76 -7.32 10.78 1.01
C SER A 76 -8.24 11.32 2.09
N PHE A 77 -8.15 10.78 3.32
CA PHE A 77 -8.92 11.29 4.46
C PHE A 77 -8.50 12.70 4.87
N ARG A 78 -7.20 13.00 4.85
CA ARG A 78 -6.66 14.33 5.17
C ARG A 78 -7.12 15.39 4.18
N GLU A 79 -7.12 15.06 2.88
CA GLU A 79 -7.58 15.96 1.81
C GLU A 79 -9.10 16.16 1.85
N LYS A 80 -9.85 15.09 2.12
CA LYS A 80 -11.31 15.12 2.16
C LYS A 80 -11.84 14.25 3.31
N PRO A 81 -12.01 14.81 4.51
CA PRO A 81 -12.45 14.04 5.69
C PRO A 81 -13.96 13.81 5.65
N THR A 82 -14.40 12.91 4.77
CA THR A 82 -15.79 12.40 4.72
C THR A 82 -15.94 11.13 5.54
N LYS A 83 -17.18 10.77 5.87
CA LYS A 83 -17.50 9.49 6.53
C LYS A 83 -16.94 8.30 5.74
N GLU A 84 -17.11 8.29 4.42
CA GLU A 84 -16.59 7.24 3.54
C GLU A 84 -15.06 7.11 3.63
N ASN A 85 -14.32 8.22 3.53
CA ASN A 85 -12.87 8.19 3.66
C ASN A 85 -12.41 7.77 5.06
N GLY A 86 -13.18 8.16 6.10
CA GLY A 86 -12.94 7.73 7.48
C GLY A 86 -13.16 6.22 7.66
N GLU A 87 -14.22 5.65 7.09
CA GLU A 87 -14.49 4.21 7.09
C GLU A 87 -13.40 3.43 6.34
N LEU A 88 -12.93 3.93 5.20
CA LEU A 88 -11.80 3.33 4.48
C LEU A 88 -10.51 3.36 5.30
N LEU A 89 -10.19 4.49 5.93
CA LEU A 89 -9.03 4.61 6.83
C LEU A 89 -9.14 3.63 7.99
N GLN A 90 -10.30 3.57 8.65
CA GLN A 90 -10.55 2.67 9.78
C GLN A 90 -10.40 1.20 9.36
N LYS A 91 -10.95 0.82 8.21
CA LYS A 91 -10.81 -0.53 7.66
C LYS A 91 -9.36 -0.90 7.40
N THR A 92 -8.58 0.01 6.80
CA THR A 92 -7.15 -0.21 6.57
C THR A 92 -6.39 -0.31 7.89
N ALA A 93 -6.69 0.54 8.87
CA ALA A 93 -6.09 0.49 10.20
C ALA A 93 -6.40 -0.83 10.91
N MET A 94 -7.64 -1.31 10.88
CA MET A 94 -8.00 -2.61 11.46
C MET A 94 -7.25 -3.77 10.80
N GLN A 95 -7.10 -3.75 9.47
CA GLN A 95 -6.27 -4.76 8.79
C GLN A 95 -4.82 -4.76 9.27
N LEU A 96 -4.25 -3.59 9.58
CA LEU A 96 -2.90 -3.50 10.16
C LEU A 96 -2.86 -4.10 11.57
N ALA A 97 -3.82 -3.75 12.43
CA ALA A 97 -3.89 -4.30 13.78
C ALA A 97 -4.02 -5.82 13.76
N GLU A 98 -4.89 -6.39 12.93
CA GLU A 98 -5.14 -7.83 12.90
C GLU A 98 -4.02 -8.63 12.21
N ARG A 99 -3.45 -8.11 11.12
CA ARG A 99 -2.55 -8.90 10.24
C ARG A 99 -1.08 -8.60 10.44
N MET A 100 -0.78 -7.47 11.06
CA MET A 100 0.57 -6.99 11.33
C MET A 100 0.78 -6.74 12.82
N ASP A 101 -0.25 -6.83 13.67
CA ASP A 101 -0.14 -6.62 15.12
C ASP A 101 0.50 -5.24 15.41
N ILE A 102 -0.16 -4.20 14.90
CA ILE A 102 0.23 -2.80 15.00
C ILE A 102 -0.76 -2.06 15.90
N ASN A 103 -0.26 -1.21 16.80
CA ASN A 103 -1.10 -0.38 17.62
C ASN A 103 -1.64 0.80 16.79
N ILE A 104 -2.97 0.89 16.68
CA ILE A 104 -3.67 1.88 15.86
C ILE A 104 -4.46 2.91 16.67
N ASP A 105 -4.34 2.93 17.99
CA ASP A 105 -5.23 3.72 18.83
C ASP A 105 -4.99 5.22 18.69
N LEU A 106 -3.73 5.64 18.61
CA LEU A 106 -3.37 7.03 18.31
C LEU A 106 -3.95 7.49 16.97
N LEU A 107 -3.93 6.62 15.96
CA LEU A 107 -4.50 6.93 14.64
C LEU A 107 -6.01 7.07 14.69
N LYS A 108 -6.72 6.18 15.40
CA LYS A 108 -8.17 6.28 15.60
C LYS A 108 -8.55 7.60 16.26
N THR A 109 -7.88 7.94 17.37
CA THR A 109 -8.15 9.18 18.11
C THR A 109 -7.87 10.41 17.24
N ALA A 110 -6.74 10.42 16.53
CA ALA A 110 -6.39 11.52 15.64
C ALA A 110 -7.38 11.68 14.47
N ALA A 111 -7.81 10.57 13.87
CA ALA A 111 -8.79 10.59 12.79
C ALA A 111 -10.15 11.15 13.24
N VAL A 112 -10.63 10.74 14.41
CA VAL A 112 -11.87 11.26 15.01
C VAL A 112 -11.75 12.77 15.27
N LYS A 113 -10.66 13.21 15.93
CA LYS A 113 -10.43 14.64 16.20
C LYS A 113 -10.39 15.47 14.90
N TYR A 114 -9.68 14.99 13.88
CA TYR A 114 -9.59 15.66 12.60
C TYR A 114 -10.91 15.69 11.83
N TYR A 115 -11.71 14.62 11.92
CA TYR A 115 -13.06 14.57 11.32
C TYR A 115 -13.97 15.66 11.90
N HIS A 116 -13.97 15.80 13.23
CA HIS A 116 -14.80 16.79 13.91
C HIS A 116 -14.29 18.21 13.73
N GLN A 117 -12.96 18.41 13.75
CA GLN A 117 -12.36 19.72 13.69
C GLN A 117 -11.06 19.70 12.87
N GLN A 118 -11.12 20.31 11.68
CA GLN A 118 -10.03 20.32 10.70
C GLN A 118 -9.05 21.49 10.95
N THR A 119 -8.48 21.55 12.15
CA THR A 119 -7.43 22.52 12.49
C THR A 119 -6.06 22.03 12.02
N GLU A 120 -5.11 22.96 11.90
CA GLU A 120 -3.72 22.62 11.60
C GLU A 120 -3.13 21.67 12.65
N GLU A 121 -3.44 21.89 13.92
CA GLU A 121 -3.00 21.04 15.03
C GLU A 121 -3.54 19.60 14.90
N ASN A 122 -4.83 19.42 14.62
CA ASN A 122 -5.39 18.09 14.40
C ASN A 122 -4.85 17.44 13.12
N ARG A 123 -4.49 18.24 12.10
CA ARG A 123 -3.83 17.76 10.88
C ARG A 123 -2.43 17.24 11.18
N ILE A 124 -1.66 17.95 12.00
CA ILE A 124 -0.34 17.53 12.46
C ILE A 124 -0.46 16.24 13.25
N LEU A 125 -1.39 16.18 14.21
CA LEU A 125 -1.65 14.99 15.01
C LEU A 125 -1.99 13.76 14.14
N LEU A 126 -2.83 13.93 13.11
CA LEU A 126 -3.15 12.87 12.16
C LEU A 126 -1.90 12.40 11.37
N ASN A 127 -1.07 13.34 10.91
CA ASN A 127 0.16 13.00 10.20
C ASN A 127 1.15 12.27 11.13
N ASP A 128 1.28 12.70 12.38
CA ASP A 128 2.20 12.09 13.34
C ASP A 128 1.75 10.68 13.74
N ALA A 129 0.44 10.48 13.96
CA ALA A 129 -0.11 9.14 14.14
C ALA A 129 0.12 8.27 12.89
N GLY A 130 0.02 8.83 11.68
CA GLY A 130 0.36 8.13 10.45
C GLY A 130 1.84 7.73 10.35
N LYS A 131 2.75 8.63 10.75
CA LYS A 131 4.19 8.33 10.80
C LYS A 131 4.50 7.25 11.83
N ASP A 132 3.87 7.29 12.99
CA ASP A 132 4.05 6.28 14.04
C ASP A 132 3.69 4.87 13.55
N ILE A 133 2.57 4.72 12.83
CA ILE A 133 2.20 3.45 12.19
C ILE A 133 3.26 2.97 11.20
N VAL A 134 3.80 3.88 10.37
CA VAL A 134 4.88 3.54 9.43
C VAL A 134 6.13 3.13 10.18
N ALA A 135 6.49 3.81 11.28
CA ALA A 135 7.64 3.46 12.10
C ALA A 135 7.47 2.07 12.75
N GLN A 136 6.29 1.74 13.29
CA GLN A 136 5.99 0.41 13.82
C GLN A 136 6.12 -0.68 12.73
N LEU A 137 5.64 -0.42 11.52
CA LEU A 137 5.75 -1.34 10.39
C LEU A 137 7.22 -1.57 9.96
N LEU A 138 8.03 -0.51 9.92
CA LEU A 138 9.46 -0.60 9.63
C LEU A 138 10.23 -1.32 10.76
N ALA A 139 9.89 -1.07 12.02
CA ALA A 139 10.49 -1.77 13.15
C ALA A 139 10.21 -3.28 13.11
N LYS A 140 9.01 -3.69 12.68
CA LYS A 140 8.72 -5.12 12.46
C LYS A 140 9.59 -5.73 11.39
N LEU A 141 9.96 -4.96 10.36
CA LEU A 141 10.87 -5.45 9.33
C LEU A 141 12.27 -5.71 9.89
N ASP A 142 12.83 -4.78 10.66
CA ASP A 142 14.15 -4.92 11.30
C ASP A 142 14.19 -6.13 12.27
N ILE A 143 13.11 -6.40 13.00
CA ILE A 143 13.01 -7.58 13.87
C ILE A 143 13.01 -8.88 13.05
N ILE A 144 12.32 -8.90 11.91
CA ILE A 144 12.28 -10.06 11.00
C ILE A 144 13.67 -10.30 10.40
N GLU A 145 14.38 -9.23 9.98
CA GLU A 145 15.74 -9.31 9.48
C GLU A 145 16.72 -9.89 10.52
N LYS A 146 16.65 -9.42 11.77
CA LYS A 146 17.51 -9.92 12.86
C LYS A 146 17.26 -11.39 13.22
N LYS A 147 16.01 -11.83 13.22
CA LYS A 147 15.66 -13.25 13.50
C LYS A 147 16.17 -14.23 12.45
N SER A 148 16.35 -13.79 11.20
CA SER A 148 16.80 -14.65 10.11
C SER A 148 18.32 -14.75 9.98
N GLN A 149 19.06 -13.96 10.77
CA GLN A 149 20.52 -13.98 10.86
C GLN A 149 21.04 -14.82 12.05
N GLN A 150 20.16 -15.25 12.97
CA GLN A 150 20.43 -16.23 14.03
C GLN A 150 20.05 -17.64 13.58
#